data_AF-A0A0V0J5D4-F1
#
_entry.id   AF-A0A0V0J5D4-F1
#
_cell.length_a   1.000
_cell.length_b   1.000
_cell.length_c   1.000
_cell.angle_alpha   90.00
_cell.angle_beta   90.00
_cell.angle_gamma   90.00
#
_symmetry.space_group_name_H-M   'P 1'
#
loop_
_entity.id
_entity.type
_entity.pdbx_description
1 polymer ?
#
loop_
_entity_poly.entity_id
_entity_poly.type
_entity_poly.pdbx_seq_one_letter_code
_entity_poly.pdbx_strand_id
1 'polypeptide(L)'
;MLPGSIFSFATVGGTFFLIFLAANLFFFHLIHLVPTESSEPNGSGCRSTDALCIPWITRLLFALLEVSSAARYLIAWVAWLQPLIILPLLPIGFVLFIYSTAFAIQLYLLRGWLTTQLSTLWRRRRRHQSNGSSFECPLRPPSAHLLRRLVAACWDVHGRVFHGYELHGLEKLPKDGPAFLVYYHGTLPLDAYYIMARHVIKRDRHLVPVVDRFLFRLPGLHTLLKLFGAFEGSIEDCVRVLRPNRPSNSNVDMDEETDSVCDSRGQVLLISPGGVREALFADEYYSLVWGKRRGFARVAILANQVNSETSTN
;
A
#
# COMPACT_ATOMS: atom_id res chain seq x y z
N MET A 1 27.36 -33.84 -6.43
CA MET A 1 27.11 -33.85 -4.97
C MET A 1 27.50 -32.45 -4.47
N LEU A 2 26.66 -31.58 -3.92
CA LEU A 2 25.31 -31.66 -3.33
C LEU A 2 24.50 -30.41 -3.75
N PRO A 3 23.21 -30.54 -4.09
CA PRO A 3 22.24 -29.45 -4.16
C PRO A 3 21.58 -29.29 -2.77
N GLY A 4 21.52 -28.08 -2.20
CA GLY A 4 20.99 -27.98 -0.82
C GLY A 4 20.64 -26.61 -0.24
N SER A 5 20.75 -25.47 -0.93
CA SER A 5 20.47 -24.16 -0.29
C SER A 5 19.22 -23.43 -0.78
N ILE A 6 18.66 -23.77 -1.94
CA ILE A 6 17.54 -23.01 -2.52
C ILE A 6 16.19 -23.45 -1.93
N PHE A 7 16.07 -24.69 -1.44
CA PHE A 7 14.83 -25.21 -0.85
C PHE A 7 14.60 -24.76 0.60
N SER A 8 15.64 -24.29 1.30
CA SER A 8 15.56 -23.89 2.72
C SER A 8 14.97 -22.48 2.89
N PHE A 9 15.23 -21.55 1.95
CA PHE A 9 14.68 -20.19 2.04
C PHE A 9 13.17 -20.11 1.73
N ALA A 10 12.69 -20.91 0.77
CA ALA A 10 11.27 -20.95 0.41
C ALA A 10 10.40 -21.62 1.48
N THR A 11 10.94 -22.60 2.20
CA THR A 11 10.26 -23.27 3.31
C THR A 11 10.21 -22.38 4.55
N VAL A 12 11.30 -21.67 4.89
CA VAL A 12 11.29 -20.74 6.03
C VAL A 12 10.32 -19.57 5.78
N GLY A 13 10.36 -18.93 4.61
CA GLY A 13 9.44 -17.84 4.27
C GLY A 13 7.96 -18.27 4.21
N GLY A 14 7.69 -19.45 3.63
CA GLY A 14 6.34 -20.02 3.61
C GLY A 14 5.84 -20.41 5.00
N THR A 15 6.72 -20.90 5.88
CA THR A 15 6.38 -21.27 7.26
C THR A 15 6.08 -20.03 8.10
N PHE A 16 6.86 -18.95 7.95
CA PHE A 16 6.56 -17.68 8.62
C PHE A 16 5.25 -17.05 8.10
N PHE A 17 4.98 -17.12 6.79
CA PHE A 17 3.70 -16.66 6.23
C PHE A 17 2.52 -17.49 6.74
N LEU A 18 2.65 -18.81 6.82
CA LEU A 18 1.60 -19.70 7.33
C LEU A 18 1.40 -19.56 8.85
N ILE A 19 2.47 -19.35 9.63
CA ILE A 19 2.36 -19.05 11.06
C ILE A 19 1.69 -17.69 11.27
N PHE A 20 2.08 -16.67 10.49
CA PHE A 20 1.44 -15.36 10.55
C PHE A 20 -0.02 -15.41 10.12
N LEU A 21 -0.34 -16.13 9.04
CA LEU A 21 -1.70 -16.34 8.56
C LEU A 21 -2.53 -17.12 9.58
N ALA A 22 -1.99 -18.19 10.18
CA ALA A 22 -2.65 -18.96 11.22
C ALA A 22 -2.87 -18.14 12.50
N ALA A 23 -1.89 -17.33 12.92
CA ALA A 23 -2.01 -16.43 14.06
C ALA A 23 -3.07 -15.35 13.82
N ASN A 24 -3.15 -14.80 12.60
CA ASN A 24 -4.17 -13.82 12.22
C ASN A 24 -5.55 -14.45 12.09
N LEU A 25 -5.67 -15.66 11.53
CA LEU A 25 -6.94 -16.39 11.44
C LEU A 25 -7.43 -16.82 12.83
N PHE A 26 -6.51 -17.20 13.73
CA PHE A 26 -6.81 -17.44 15.14
C PHE A 26 -7.33 -16.16 15.80
N PHE A 27 -6.64 -15.03 15.63
CA PHE A 27 -7.11 -13.72 16.11
C PHE A 27 -8.47 -13.32 15.52
N PHE A 28 -8.73 -13.63 14.25
CA PHE A 28 -9.99 -13.35 13.58
C PHE A 28 -11.14 -14.21 14.11
N HIS A 29 -10.88 -15.50 14.35
CA HIS A 29 -11.84 -16.40 14.99
C HIS A 29 -12.12 -15.98 16.43
N LEU A 30 -11.10 -15.46 17.12
CA LEU A 30 -11.20 -14.85 18.44
C LEU A 30 -12.13 -13.62 18.44
N ILE A 31 -11.98 -12.71 17.47
CA ILE A 31 -12.78 -11.48 17.40
C ILE A 31 -14.27 -11.78 17.13
N HIS A 32 -14.57 -12.80 16.33
CA HIS A 32 -15.95 -13.21 16.02
C HIS A 32 -16.67 -13.98 17.14
N LEU A 33 -15.97 -14.38 18.21
CA LEU A 33 -16.59 -14.98 19.40
C LEU A 33 -17.08 -13.95 20.43
N VAL A 34 -16.85 -12.65 20.17
CA VAL A 34 -17.39 -11.56 20.98
C VAL A 34 -18.85 -11.32 20.55
N PRO A 35 -19.85 -11.55 21.41
CA PRO A 35 -21.24 -11.24 21.09
C PRO A 35 -21.39 -9.73 20.92
N THR A 36 -21.97 -9.30 19.80
CA THR A 36 -22.41 -7.92 19.61
C THR A 36 -23.74 -7.75 20.34
N GLU A 37 -23.70 -7.39 21.62
CA GLU A 37 -24.93 -7.01 22.32
C GLU A 37 -25.47 -5.69 21.75
N SER A 38 -26.75 -5.73 21.36
CA SER A 38 -27.57 -4.58 21.03
C SER A 38 -28.72 -4.52 22.01
N SER A 39 -28.76 -3.47 22.83
CA SER A 39 -29.98 -2.87 23.39
C SER A 39 -29.59 -1.75 24.36
N GLU A 40 -30.06 -0.53 24.08
CA GLU A 40 -30.02 0.59 25.02
C GLU A 40 -30.76 0.26 26.32
N PRO A 41 -30.38 0.92 27.43
CA PRO A 41 -31.41 1.69 28.11
C PRO A 41 -30.97 3.09 28.59
N ASN A 42 -31.96 3.98 28.60
CA ASN A 42 -32.01 5.30 29.22
C ASN A 42 -31.42 5.34 30.64
N GLY A 43 -30.78 6.48 30.97
CA GLY A 43 -30.74 6.99 32.35
C GLY A 43 -29.36 7.34 32.89
N SER A 44 -29.05 8.63 32.87
CA SER A 44 -28.21 9.40 33.81
C SER A 44 -27.18 8.66 34.67
N GLY A 45 -25.90 8.94 34.42
CA GLY A 45 -24.83 8.66 35.38
C GLY A 45 -23.45 8.78 34.76
N CYS A 46 -22.80 9.93 34.94
CA CYS A 46 -21.41 10.12 34.55
C CYS A 46 -20.50 9.17 35.35
N ARG A 47 -19.86 8.20 34.68
CA ARG A 47 -18.65 7.54 35.17
C ARG A 47 -17.73 7.19 34.01
N SER A 48 -16.66 7.97 33.93
CA SER A 48 -15.44 7.68 33.19
C SER A 48 -14.95 6.28 33.55
N THR A 49 -14.97 5.35 32.58
CA THR A 49 -14.05 4.22 32.42
C THR A 49 -14.18 3.68 31.00
N ASP A 50 -13.63 4.39 30.02
CA ASP A 50 -13.23 3.78 28.74
C ASP A 50 -11.97 2.96 29.00
N ALA A 51 -12.15 1.84 29.69
CA ALA A 51 -11.12 0.83 29.84
C ALA A 51 -11.06 0.04 28.53
N LEU A 52 -9.97 0.28 27.79
CA LEU A 52 -9.50 -0.55 26.68
C LEU A 52 -9.91 -2.01 26.86
N CYS A 53 -10.40 -2.59 25.77
CA CYS A 53 -10.66 -4.01 25.60
C CYS A 53 -9.55 -4.89 26.21
N ILE A 54 -9.80 -5.32 27.45
CA ILE A 54 -9.18 -6.49 28.08
C ILE A 54 -10.28 -7.53 28.37
N PRO A 55 -11.06 -8.07 27.39
CA PRO A 55 -12.31 -8.70 27.78
C PRO A 55 -12.30 -10.23 27.78
N TRP A 56 -11.34 -10.93 27.18
CA TRP A 56 -11.41 -12.39 27.22
C TRP A 56 -10.10 -13.16 27.08
N ILE A 57 -9.12 -12.71 26.29
CA ILE A 57 -7.82 -13.40 26.20
C ILE A 57 -7.13 -13.43 27.55
N THR A 58 -7.18 -12.31 28.29
CA THR A 58 -6.68 -12.23 29.66
C THR A 58 -7.51 -13.07 30.62
N ARG A 59 -8.85 -13.11 30.47
CA ARG A 59 -9.71 -13.98 31.30
C ARG A 59 -9.51 -15.46 31.02
N LEU A 60 -9.26 -15.84 29.77
CA LEU A 60 -8.96 -17.21 29.35
C LEU A 60 -7.55 -17.63 29.80
N LEU A 61 -6.56 -16.74 29.69
CA LEU A 61 -5.23 -16.94 30.29
C LEU A 61 -5.33 -17.07 31.82
N PHE A 62 -6.14 -16.24 32.48
CA PHE A 62 -6.35 -16.31 33.93
C PHE A 62 -7.13 -17.55 34.38
N ALA A 63 -8.06 -18.07 33.56
CA ALA A 63 -8.90 -19.23 33.87
C ALA A 63 -8.22 -20.57 33.56
N LEU A 64 -7.37 -20.64 32.54
CA LEU A 64 -6.58 -21.85 32.21
C LEU A 64 -5.38 -22.05 33.15
N LEU A 65 -5.04 -21.03 33.93
CA LEU A 65 -3.93 -21.04 34.85
C LEU A 65 -4.48 -21.04 36.28
N GLU A 66 -4.75 -22.24 36.81
CA GLU A 66 -4.81 -22.55 38.25
C GLU A 66 -3.42 -22.35 38.90
N VAL A 67 -2.76 -21.25 38.56
CA VAL A 67 -1.35 -21.11 38.82
C VAL A 67 -1.16 -20.40 40.14
N SER A 68 -0.18 -20.92 40.86
CA SER A 68 0.46 -20.29 42.00
C SER A 68 0.58 -18.77 41.80
N SER A 69 0.53 -18.04 42.91
CA SER A 69 0.75 -16.59 42.96
C SER A 69 1.96 -16.12 42.13
N ALA A 70 2.96 -16.99 41.97
CA ALA A 70 4.15 -16.77 41.15
C ALA A 70 3.86 -16.57 39.65
N ALA A 71 2.97 -17.34 38.99
CA ALA A 71 2.75 -17.09 37.56
C ALA A 71 1.79 -15.94 37.29
N ARG A 72 0.90 -15.59 38.22
CA ARG A 72 0.16 -14.31 38.12
C ARG A 72 1.13 -13.13 38.10
N TYR A 73 2.18 -13.18 38.94
CA TYR A 73 3.23 -12.19 38.95
C TYR A 73 4.08 -12.20 37.67
N LEU A 74 4.43 -13.39 37.15
CA LEU A 74 5.16 -13.52 35.88
C LEU A 74 4.37 -12.97 34.69
N ILE A 75 3.07 -13.26 34.60
CA ILE A 75 2.19 -12.74 33.53
C ILE A 75 2.08 -11.22 33.64
N ALA A 76 1.91 -10.68 34.84
CA ALA A 76 1.89 -9.23 35.06
C ALA A 76 3.23 -8.59 34.65
N TRP A 77 4.36 -9.25 34.92
CA TRP A 77 5.69 -8.79 34.52
C TRP A 77 5.89 -8.81 33.00
N VAL A 78 5.44 -9.87 32.31
CA VAL A 78 5.46 -9.96 30.84
C VAL A 78 4.53 -8.92 30.21
N ALA A 79 3.32 -8.72 30.76
CA ALA A 79 2.39 -7.70 30.30
C ALA A 79 2.95 -6.28 30.52
N TRP A 80 3.69 -6.05 31.62
CA TRP A 80 4.39 -4.79 31.86
C TRP A 80 5.51 -4.55 30.83
N LEU A 81 6.19 -5.61 30.36
CA LEU A 81 7.18 -5.53 29.27
C LEU A 81 6.57 -5.45 27.87
N GLN A 82 5.25 -5.60 27.72
CA GLN A 82 4.57 -5.59 26.43
C GLN A 82 4.95 -4.41 25.52
N PRO A 83 5.06 -3.15 25.99
CA PRO A 83 5.46 -2.03 25.13
C PRO A 83 6.87 -2.20 24.54
N LEU A 84 7.81 -2.77 25.30
CA LEU A 84 9.18 -3.02 24.83
C LEU A 84 9.26 -4.13 23.78
N ILE A 85 8.30 -5.05 23.80
CA ILE A 85 8.18 -6.13 22.80
C ILE A 85 7.47 -5.63 21.55
N ILE A 86 6.36 -4.89 21.71
CA ILE A 86 5.53 -4.40 20.60
C ILE A 86 6.25 -3.32 19.78
N LEU A 87 6.97 -2.43 20.45
CA LEU A 87 7.64 -1.28 19.81
C LEU A 87 8.55 -1.68 18.64
N PRO A 88 9.45 -2.68 18.74
CA PRO A 88 10.22 -3.15 17.59
C PRO A 88 9.42 -4.07 16.66
N LEU A 89 8.43 -4.81 17.17
CA LEU A 89 7.67 -5.78 16.38
C LEU A 89 6.84 -5.11 15.27
N LEU A 90 6.19 -3.98 15.58
CA LEU A 90 5.37 -3.26 14.61
C LEU A 90 6.13 -2.78 13.37
N PRO A 91 7.25 -2.01 13.48
CA PRO A 91 8.01 -1.57 12.32
C PRO A 91 8.62 -2.74 11.56
N ILE A 92 9.08 -3.80 12.25
CA ILE A 92 9.58 -5.01 11.60
C ILE A 92 8.45 -5.69 10.80
N GLY A 93 7.28 -5.86 11.40
CA GLY A 93 6.12 -6.47 10.74
C GLY A 93 5.70 -5.68 9.51
N PHE A 94 5.70 -4.34 9.60
CA PHE A 94 5.37 -3.49 8.46
C PHE A 94 6.41 -3.57 7.33
N VAL A 95 7.71 -3.59 7.66
CA VAL A 95 8.77 -3.81 6.67
C VAL A 95 8.62 -5.17 6.00
N LEU A 96 8.35 -6.23 6.78
CA LEU A 96 8.08 -7.57 6.24
C LEU A 96 6.88 -7.56 5.28
N PHE A 97 5.81 -6.82 5.60
CA PHE A 97 4.63 -6.68 4.75
C PHE A 97 4.93 -5.95 3.42
N ILE A 98 5.74 -4.89 3.45
CA ILE A 98 6.19 -4.21 2.22
C ILE A 98 7.02 -5.15 1.36
N TYR A 99 8.00 -5.83 1.95
CA TYR A 99 8.90 -6.71 1.21
C TYR A 99 8.21 -7.99 0.72
N SER A 100 7.25 -8.53 1.46
CA SER A 100 6.43 -9.64 0.97
C SER A 100 5.59 -9.23 -0.24
N THR A 101 5.05 -8.00 -0.24
CA THR A 101 4.34 -7.43 -1.40
C THR A 101 5.27 -7.28 -2.60
N ALA A 102 6.46 -6.69 -2.40
CA ALA A 102 7.44 -6.51 -3.46
C ALA A 102 7.91 -7.87 -4.02
N PHE A 103 8.13 -8.86 -3.15
CA PHE A 103 8.49 -10.21 -3.54
C PHE A 103 7.38 -10.90 -4.35
N ALA A 104 6.11 -10.77 -3.94
CA ALA A 104 4.99 -11.32 -4.69
C ALA A 104 4.88 -10.71 -6.10
N ILE A 105 5.14 -9.41 -6.24
CA ILE A 105 5.22 -8.73 -7.54
C ILE A 105 6.36 -9.33 -8.38
N GLN A 106 7.55 -9.52 -7.81
CA GLN A 106 8.68 -10.12 -8.52
C GLN A 106 8.39 -11.56 -8.98
N LEU A 107 7.75 -12.38 -8.13
CA LEU A 107 7.32 -13.72 -8.52
C LEU A 107 6.31 -13.69 -9.66
N TYR A 108 5.38 -12.74 -9.64
CA TYR A 108 4.41 -12.56 -10.71
C TYR A 108 5.07 -12.16 -12.03
N LEU A 109 6.02 -11.21 -11.99
CA LEU A 109 6.79 -10.79 -13.17
C LEU A 109 7.66 -11.93 -13.71
N LEU A 110 8.34 -12.68 -12.82
CA LEU A 110 9.13 -13.85 -13.17
C LEU A 110 8.26 -14.93 -13.84
N ARG A 111 7.06 -15.18 -13.31
CA ARG A 111 6.07 -16.08 -13.93
C ARG A 111 5.73 -15.62 -15.34
N GLY A 112 5.41 -14.33 -15.52
CA GLY A 112 5.11 -13.75 -16.84
C GLY A 112 6.27 -13.91 -17.83
N TRP A 113 7.48 -13.59 -17.40
CA TRP A 113 8.68 -13.78 -18.21
C TRP A 113 8.91 -15.26 -18.59
N LEU A 114 8.80 -16.18 -17.62
CA LEU A 114 9.00 -17.61 -17.86
C LEU A 114 7.97 -18.18 -18.82
N THR A 115 6.69 -17.82 -18.65
CA THR A 115 5.64 -18.24 -19.59
C THR A 115 5.88 -17.71 -21.00
N THR A 116 6.42 -16.50 -21.12
CA THR A 116 6.78 -15.91 -22.42
C THR A 116 7.91 -16.68 -23.07
N GLN A 117 9.00 -16.95 -22.34
CA GLN A 117 10.14 -17.74 -22.83
C GLN A 117 9.75 -19.17 -23.20
N LEU A 118 8.92 -19.83 -22.39
CA LEU A 118 8.39 -21.13 -22.74
C LEU A 118 7.56 -21.04 -24.03
N SER A 119 6.66 -20.06 -24.16
CA SER A 119 5.84 -19.90 -25.36
C SER A 119 6.66 -19.65 -26.64
N THR A 120 7.79 -18.93 -26.55
CA THR A 120 8.67 -18.67 -27.70
C THR A 120 9.44 -19.94 -28.08
N LEU A 121 9.93 -20.70 -27.10
CA LEU A 121 10.56 -22.02 -27.31
C LEU A 121 9.57 -23.03 -27.91
N TRP A 122 8.35 -23.12 -27.38
CA TRP A 122 7.29 -23.96 -27.92
C TRP A 122 6.96 -23.58 -29.37
N ARG A 123 6.85 -22.27 -29.68
CA ARG A 123 6.64 -21.78 -31.07
C ARG A 123 7.80 -22.13 -32.01
N ARG A 124 9.05 -21.99 -31.58
CA ARG A 124 10.23 -22.38 -32.38
C ARG A 124 10.25 -23.87 -32.67
N ARG A 125 9.91 -24.70 -31.68
CA ARG A 125 9.84 -26.17 -31.83
C ARG A 125 8.68 -26.63 -32.72
N ARG A 126 7.52 -25.95 -32.66
CA ARG A 126 6.32 -26.28 -33.45
C ARG A 126 6.30 -25.68 -34.87
N ARG A 127 7.04 -24.60 -35.15
CA ARG A 127 7.24 -24.08 -36.53
C ARG A 127 7.90 -25.09 -37.46
N HIS A 128 8.63 -26.06 -36.92
CA HIS A 128 9.18 -27.16 -37.69
C HIS A 128 8.16 -28.27 -38.05
N GLN A 129 6.92 -28.20 -37.54
CA GLN A 129 6.03 -29.38 -37.54
C GLN A 129 4.59 -29.15 -38.05
N SER A 130 4.11 -27.93 -38.35
CA SER A 130 2.74 -27.77 -38.89
C SER A 130 2.52 -26.54 -39.79
N ASN A 131 2.17 -26.80 -41.05
CA ASN A 131 1.35 -25.93 -41.90
C ASN A 131 -0.13 -26.17 -41.51
N GLY A 132 -0.83 -25.17 -40.96
CA GLY A 132 -2.29 -25.19 -40.84
C GLY A 132 -2.86 -25.13 -39.41
N SER A 133 -3.83 -24.22 -39.24
CA SER A 133 -4.67 -23.89 -38.08
C SER A 133 -4.03 -22.97 -37.00
N SER A 134 -4.46 -21.71 -37.04
CA SER A 134 -4.21 -20.69 -36.04
C SER A 134 -5.02 -20.99 -34.78
N PHE A 135 -4.40 -21.62 -33.78
CA PHE A 135 -4.96 -21.68 -32.43
C PHE A 135 -4.41 -20.51 -31.62
N GLU A 136 -5.29 -19.58 -31.24
CA GLU A 136 -4.94 -18.48 -30.34
C GLU A 136 -4.60 -19.03 -28.94
N CYS A 137 -3.41 -18.69 -28.44
CA CYS A 137 -2.95 -19.14 -27.13
C CYS A 137 -3.71 -18.37 -26.03
N PRO A 138 -4.41 -19.02 -25.08
CA PRO A 138 -5.18 -18.33 -24.04
C PRO A 138 -4.32 -17.61 -22.99
N LEU A 139 -3.02 -17.88 -22.94
CA LEU A 139 -2.11 -17.32 -21.92
C LEU A 139 -1.49 -16.00 -22.38
N ARG A 140 -2.32 -14.95 -22.48
CA ARG A 140 -1.82 -13.57 -22.43
C ARG A 140 -1.39 -13.30 -20.98
N PRO A 141 -0.19 -12.75 -20.71
CA PRO A 141 0.17 -12.35 -19.35
C PRO A 141 -0.92 -11.42 -18.80
N PRO A 142 -1.38 -11.60 -17.56
CA PRO A 142 -2.45 -10.74 -17.05
C PRO A 142 -1.93 -9.31 -17.01
N SER A 143 -2.76 -8.37 -17.47
CA SER A 143 -2.40 -6.96 -17.60
C SER A 143 -1.91 -6.43 -16.24
N ALA A 144 -0.93 -5.51 -16.25
CA ALA A 144 -0.41 -4.86 -15.03
C ALA A 144 -1.52 -4.31 -14.12
N HIS A 145 -2.69 -4.02 -14.72
CA HIS A 145 -3.94 -3.67 -14.06
C HIS A 145 -4.45 -4.71 -13.04
N LEU A 146 -4.45 -6.02 -13.37
CA LEU A 146 -4.90 -7.06 -12.44
C LEU A 146 -3.97 -7.13 -11.23
N LEU A 147 -2.65 -7.12 -11.47
CA LEU A 147 -1.66 -7.12 -10.41
C LEU A 147 -1.84 -5.91 -9.48
N ARG A 148 -2.01 -4.72 -10.05
CA ARG A 148 -2.31 -3.49 -9.29
C ARG A 148 -3.53 -3.66 -8.39
N ARG A 149 -4.63 -4.19 -8.91
CA ARG A 149 -5.88 -4.38 -8.15
C ARG A 149 -5.73 -5.41 -7.03
N LEU A 150 -4.97 -6.48 -7.26
CA LEU A 150 -4.66 -7.47 -6.22
C LEU A 150 -3.82 -6.86 -5.10
N VAL A 151 -2.76 -6.13 -5.44
CA VAL A 151 -1.92 -5.45 -4.45
C VAL A 151 -2.75 -4.40 -3.69
N ALA A 152 -3.53 -3.58 -4.39
CA ALA A 152 -4.44 -2.63 -3.77
C ALA A 152 -5.43 -3.31 -2.82
N ALA A 153 -6.03 -4.44 -3.19
CA ALA A 153 -6.93 -5.19 -2.32
C ALA A 153 -6.23 -5.67 -1.03
N CYS A 154 -5.01 -6.18 -1.13
CA CYS A 154 -4.22 -6.58 0.05
C CYS A 154 -3.97 -5.40 1.00
N TRP A 155 -3.58 -4.24 0.46
CA TRP A 155 -3.31 -3.04 1.24
C TRP A 155 -4.58 -2.44 1.85
N ASP A 156 -5.71 -2.49 1.14
CA ASP A 156 -7.01 -2.03 1.64
C ASP A 156 -7.51 -2.91 2.80
N VAL A 157 -7.34 -4.23 2.68
CA VAL A 157 -7.64 -5.18 3.78
C VAL A 157 -6.73 -4.94 4.97
N HIS A 158 -5.42 -4.76 4.74
CA HIS A 158 -4.47 -4.45 5.80
C HIS A 158 -4.88 -3.20 6.58
N GLY A 159 -5.22 -2.11 5.88
CA GLY A 159 -5.70 -0.86 6.52
C GLY A 159 -6.94 -1.07 7.37
N ARG A 160 -7.94 -1.80 6.87
CA ARG A 160 -9.17 -2.09 7.62
C ARG A 160 -8.93 -2.96 8.86
N VAL A 161 -8.17 -4.04 8.71
CA VAL A 161 -8.01 -5.05 9.77
C VAL A 161 -7.08 -4.55 10.87
N PHE A 162 -5.94 -3.95 10.51
CA PHE A 162 -4.93 -3.56 11.50
C PHE A 162 -5.15 -2.14 12.06
N HIS A 163 -5.77 -1.24 11.28
CA HIS A 163 -5.91 0.16 11.67
C HIS A 163 -7.37 0.63 11.75
N GLY A 164 -8.35 -0.22 11.46
CA GLY A 164 -9.75 0.22 11.36
C GLY A 164 -9.94 1.31 10.30
N TYR A 165 -9.12 1.32 9.25
CA TYR A 165 -9.04 2.45 8.33
C TYR A 165 -10.34 2.66 7.55
N GLU A 166 -10.91 3.85 7.68
CA GLU A 166 -12.09 4.29 6.96
C GLU A 166 -11.79 5.48 6.04
N LEU A 167 -12.42 5.49 4.87
CA LEU A 167 -12.28 6.56 3.89
C LEU A 167 -13.64 7.19 3.60
N HIS A 168 -13.77 8.45 3.99
CA HIS A 168 -14.95 9.28 3.77
C HIS A 168 -14.64 10.36 2.73
N GLY A 169 -15.62 10.81 1.95
CA GLY A 169 -15.42 11.93 1.02
C GLY A 169 -14.77 11.58 -0.32
N LEU A 170 -14.63 10.29 -0.66
CA LEU A 170 -14.02 9.87 -1.94
C LEU A 170 -14.77 10.42 -3.15
N GLU A 171 -16.09 10.60 -3.04
CA GLU A 171 -16.99 11.26 -3.99
C GLU A 171 -16.59 12.68 -4.37
N LYS A 172 -15.86 13.40 -3.49
CA LYS A 172 -15.38 14.76 -3.76
C LYS A 172 -14.25 14.81 -4.78
N LEU A 173 -13.53 13.71 -4.98
CA LEU A 173 -12.52 13.62 -6.02
C LEU A 173 -13.18 13.49 -7.40
N PRO A 174 -12.76 14.30 -8.39
CA PRO A 174 -13.37 14.31 -9.70
C PRO A 174 -13.27 12.93 -10.34
N LYS A 175 -14.33 12.52 -11.04
CA LYS A 175 -14.38 11.22 -11.73
C LYS A 175 -13.37 11.20 -12.88
N ASP A 176 -13.39 12.27 -13.67
CA ASP A 176 -12.51 12.53 -14.81
C ASP A 176 -11.86 13.91 -14.65
N GLY A 177 -10.69 14.08 -15.25
CA GLY A 177 -9.88 15.29 -15.20
C GLY A 177 -8.82 15.29 -14.09
N PRO A 178 -7.77 16.11 -14.25
CA PRO A 178 -6.68 16.17 -13.29
C PRO A 178 -7.14 16.74 -11.94
N ALA A 179 -6.55 16.26 -10.85
CA ALA A 179 -6.78 16.81 -9.52
C ALA A 179 -5.50 16.87 -8.71
N PHE A 180 -5.43 17.83 -7.80
CA PHE A 180 -4.28 18.02 -6.93
C PHE A 180 -4.70 17.78 -5.47
N LEU A 181 -4.31 16.64 -4.93
CA LEU A 181 -4.62 16.22 -3.57
C LEU A 181 -3.42 16.51 -2.65
N VAL A 182 -3.66 17.36 -1.67
CA VAL A 182 -2.68 17.75 -0.66
C VAL A 182 -3.01 17.03 0.64
N TYR A 183 -2.01 16.39 1.25
CA TYR A 183 -2.18 15.62 2.48
C TYR A 183 -1.00 15.82 3.43
N TYR A 184 -1.15 15.42 4.70
CA TYR A 184 -0.09 15.48 5.69
C TYR A 184 0.95 14.38 5.49
N HIS A 185 2.21 14.62 5.87
CA HIS A 185 3.21 13.56 5.90
C HIS A 185 3.37 13.00 7.31
N GLY A 186 2.87 11.79 7.57
CA GLY A 186 3.22 11.02 8.76
C GLY A 186 4.61 10.37 8.63
N THR A 187 5.27 9.98 9.73
CA THR A 187 6.58 9.29 9.67
C THR A 187 6.56 8.09 8.73
N LEU A 188 5.47 7.34 8.76
CA LEU A 188 5.07 6.40 7.70
C LEU A 188 3.70 6.86 7.19
N PRO A 189 3.57 7.30 5.94
CA PRO A 189 2.30 7.82 5.40
C PRO A 189 1.35 6.67 5.04
N LEU A 190 0.98 5.84 6.04
CA LEU A 190 0.11 4.67 5.87
C LEU A 190 -1.22 5.04 5.22
N ASP A 191 -1.78 6.17 5.64
CA ASP A 191 -3.05 6.68 5.13
C ASP A 191 -2.97 6.97 3.63
N ALA A 192 -1.85 7.50 3.14
CA ALA A 192 -1.65 7.71 1.71
C ALA A 192 -1.72 6.37 0.94
N TYR A 193 -1.07 5.31 1.45
CA TYR A 193 -1.13 3.98 0.83
C TYR A 193 -2.56 3.41 0.82
N TYR A 194 -3.31 3.59 1.91
CA TYR A 194 -4.69 3.10 2.00
C TYR A 194 -5.66 3.89 1.11
N ILE A 195 -5.54 5.22 1.04
CA ILE A 195 -6.33 6.04 0.10
C ILE A 195 -6.03 5.61 -1.33
N MET A 196 -4.75 5.45 -1.69
CA MET A 196 -4.35 4.99 -3.02
C MET A 196 -4.95 3.64 -3.37
N ALA A 197 -4.81 2.66 -2.47
CA ALA A 197 -5.37 1.31 -2.64
C ALA A 197 -6.89 1.34 -2.82
N ARG A 198 -7.60 2.04 -1.94
CA ARG A 198 -9.05 2.19 -1.98
C ARG A 198 -9.52 2.91 -3.24
N HIS A 199 -8.77 3.92 -3.70
CA HIS A 199 -9.08 4.66 -4.92
C HIS A 199 -8.95 3.77 -6.16
N VAL A 200 -7.89 2.96 -6.25
CA VAL A 200 -7.73 1.96 -7.32
C VAL A 200 -8.90 0.97 -7.34
N ILE A 201 -9.33 0.47 -6.18
CA ILE A 201 -10.45 -0.49 -6.09
C ILE A 201 -11.80 0.13 -6.46
N LYS A 202 -12.07 1.36 -5.98
CA LYS A 202 -13.40 1.99 -6.09
C LYS A 202 -13.60 2.81 -7.36
N ARG A 203 -12.54 3.36 -7.93
CA ARG A 203 -12.59 4.25 -9.10
C ARG A 203 -11.87 3.70 -10.31
N ASP A 204 -11.13 2.60 -10.14
CA ASP A 204 -10.33 2.01 -11.20
C ASP A 204 -9.38 3.04 -11.83
N ARG A 205 -8.81 3.89 -10.97
CA ARG A 205 -8.00 5.06 -11.32
C ARG A 205 -6.84 5.21 -10.34
N HIS A 206 -5.74 5.78 -10.80
CA HIS A 206 -4.52 5.96 -10.00
C HIS A 206 -4.45 7.35 -9.37
N LEU A 207 -4.09 7.37 -8.08
CA LEU A 207 -3.47 8.53 -7.47
C LEU A 207 -1.96 8.41 -7.68
N VAL A 208 -1.32 9.48 -8.13
CA VAL A 208 0.08 9.53 -8.50
C VAL A 208 0.83 10.23 -7.37
N PRO A 209 1.49 9.49 -6.46
CA PRO A 209 2.20 10.11 -5.34
C PRO A 209 3.57 10.62 -5.76
N VAL A 210 3.92 11.79 -5.23
CA VAL A 210 5.30 12.28 -5.25
C VAL A 210 6.00 11.74 -4.03
N VAL A 211 7.08 10.99 -4.25
CA VAL A 211 7.83 10.31 -3.19
C VAL A 211 9.30 10.72 -3.22
N ASP A 212 9.98 10.58 -2.09
CA ASP A 212 11.40 10.91 -2.00
C ASP A 212 12.25 9.91 -2.79
N ARG A 213 13.28 10.43 -3.46
CA ARG A 213 14.26 9.69 -4.26
C ARG A 213 14.91 8.52 -3.53
N PHE A 214 15.07 8.59 -2.20
CA PHE A 214 15.69 7.49 -1.47
C PHE A 214 14.90 6.17 -1.59
N LEU A 215 13.57 6.23 -1.71
CA LEU A 215 12.73 5.03 -1.79
C LEU A 215 12.96 4.23 -3.08
N PHE A 216 13.30 4.90 -4.18
CA PHE A 216 13.64 4.25 -5.45
C PHE A 216 15.00 3.53 -5.42
N ARG A 217 15.87 3.87 -4.46
CA ARG A 217 17.17 3.20 -4.27
C ARG A 217 17.06 1.91 -3.47
N LEU A 218 15.92 1.66 -2.80
CA LEU A 218 15.71 0.45 -2.03
C LEU A 218 15.36 -0.73 -2.94
N PRO A 219 16.04 -1.89 -2.79
CA PRO A 219 15.82 -3.05 -3.65
C PRO A 219 14.39 -3.57 -3.50
N GLY A 220 13.75 -3.92 -4.63
CA GLY A 220 12.37 -4.40 -4.68
C GLY A 220 11.30 -3.31 -4.59
N LEU A 221 11.55 -2.23 -3.84
CA LEU A 221 10.58 -1.15 -3.65
C LEU A 221 10.35 -0.34 -4.93
N HIS A 222 11.39 -0.15 -5.75
CA HIS A 222 11.29 0.52 -7.05
C HIS A 222 10.16 -0.05 -7.94
N THR A 223 10.02 -1.38 -8.01
CA THR A 223 8.98 -2.02 -8.82
C THR A 223 7.58 -1.79 -8.24
N LEU A 224 7.45 -1.82 -6.92
CA LEU A 224 6.19 -1.52 -6.23
C LEU A 224 5.79 -0.05 -6.47
N LEU A 225 6.73 0.88 -6.38
CA LEU A 225 6.51 2.31 -6.65
C LEU A 225 6.08 2.54 -8.11
N LYS A 226 6.79 1.94 -9.07
CA LYS A 226 6.41 2.00 -10.50
C LYS A 226 5.01 1.41 -10.76
N LEU A 227 4.66 0.30 -10.10
CA LEU A 227 3.34 -0.33 -10.24
C LEU A 227 2.20 0.62 -9.87
N PHE A 228 2.41 1.49 -8.89
CA PHE A 228 1.44 2.50 -8.45
C PHE A 228 1.62 3.87 -9.11
N GLY A 229 2.57 4.02 -10.04
CA GLY A 229 2.82 5.29 -10.74
C GLY A 229 3.54 6.34 -9.89
N ALA A 230 4.17 5.96 -8.79
CA ALA A 230 4.95 6.88 -7.97
C ALA A 230 6.20 7.34 -8.73
N PHE A 231 6.58 8.62 -8.58
CA PHE A 231 7.76 9.20 -9.24
C PHE A 231 8.53 10.18 -8.34
N GLU A 232 9.78 10.46 -8.72
CA GLU A 232 10.60 11.51 -8.12
C GLU A 232 10.12 12.87 -8.65
N GLY A 233 9.47 13.69 -7.81
CA GLY A 233 8.76 14.87 -8.31
C GLY A 233 9.59 16.16 -8.36
N SER A 234 9.98 16.59 -9.56
CA SER A 234 10.25 18.01 -9.83
C SER A 234 8.93 18.81 -9.97
N ILE A 235 9.00 20.14 -9.94
CA ILE A 235 7.80 20.98 -10.12
C ILE A 235 7.24 20.77 -11.54
N GLU A 236 8.13 20.68 -12.53
CA GLU A 236 7.82 20.51 -13.94
C GLU A 236 7.12 19.16 -14.19
N ASP A 237 7.59 18.09 -13.56
CA ASP A 237 6.99 16.76 -13.66
C ASP A 237 5.59 16.73 -13.03
N CYS A 238 5.41 17.39 -11.90
CA CYS A 238 4.12 17.52 -11.24
C CYS A 238 3.12 18.30 -12.10
N VAL A 239 3.55 19.40 -12.73
CA VAL A 239 2.72 20.19 -13.65
C VAL A 239 2.37 19.37 -14.89
N ARG A 240 3.29 18.53 -15.39
CA ARG A 240 3.07 17.62 -16.52
C ARG A 240 2.02 16.54 -16.19
N VAL A 241 2.09 15.94 -15.01
CA VAL A 241 1.06 14.98 -14.52
C VAL A 241 -0.32 15.62 -14.46
N LEU A 242 -0.41 16.88 -14.02
CA LEU A 242 -1.66 17.64 -13.99
C LEU A 242 -2.08 18.15 -15.38
N ARG A 243 -1.21 18.05 -16.40
CA ARG A 243 -1.42 18.56 -17.76
C ARG A 243 -0.88 17.60 -18.83
N PRO A 244 -1.58 16.49 -19.10
CA PRO A 244 -1.12 15.50 -20.06
C PRO A 244 -0.94 16.04 -21.50
N ASN A 245 -1.59 17.16 -21.86
CA ASN A 245 -1.57 17.70 -23.23
C ASN A 245 -0.38 18.62 -23.57
N ARG A 246 0.64 18.74 -22.72
CA ARG A 246 1.81 19.59 -23.03
C ARG A 246 2.96 18.74 -23.61
N PRO A 247 3.29 18.85 -24.91
CA PRO A 247 4.51 18.25 -25.44
C PRO A 247 5.71 18.97 -24.81
N SER A 248 6.68 18.22 -24.29
CA SER A 248 7.90 18.78 -23.69
C SER A 248 9.12 18.42 -24.54
N ASN A 249 9.95 19.42 -24.82
CA ASN A 249 11.24 19.29 -25.53
C ASN A 249 12.37 18.71 -24.66
N SER A 250 12.07 17.93 -23.61
CA SER A 250 13.11 17.31 -22.79
C SER A 250 13.42 15.91 -23.30
N ASN A 251 14.67 15.71 -23.75
CA ASN A 251 15.28 14.41 -24.04
C ASN A 251 15.49 13.61 -22.74
N VAL A 252 14.41 13.28 -22.05
CA VAL A 252 14.42 12.32 -20.94
C VAL A 252 13.73 11.09 -21.47
N ASP A 253 14.53 10.10 -21.82
CA ASP A 253 14.09 8.76 -22.20
C ASP A 253 13.35 8.15 -21.00
N MET A 254 12.04 8.41 -20.93
CA MET A 254 11.13 7.74 -20.01
C MET A 254 10.69 6.46 -20.70
N ASP A 255 11.13 5.32 -20.15
CA ASP A 255 10.83 3.99 -20.65
C ASP A 255 9.35 3.83 -21.05
N GLU A 256 9.10 3.37 -22.28
CA GLU A 256 7.80 3.07 -22.92
C GLU A 256 6.83 2.23 -22.07
N GLU A 257 7.32 1.54 -21.03
CA GLU A 257 6.50 0.71 -20.15
C GLU A 257 5.71 1.54 -19.10
N THR A 258 6.14 2.78 -18.87
CA THR A 258 5.47 3.77 -18.00
C THR A 258 4.21 4.36 -18.66
N ASP A 259 4.03 4.14 -19.96
CA ASP A 259 2.90 4.64 -20.76
C ASP A 259 1.56 4.00 -20.33
N SER A 260 1.59 2.85 -19.63
CA SER A 260 0.39 2.20 -19.08
C SER A 260 -0.22 2.85 -17.83
N VAL A 261 0.36 3.97 -17.37
CA VAL A 261 -0.10 4.80 -16.24
C VAL A 261 -0.67 6.14 -16.72
N CYS A 262 -0.59 6.46 -18.00
CA CYS A 262 -1.26 7.62 -18.59
C CYS A 262 -2.75 7.31 -18.81
N ASP A 263 -3.55 7.37 -17.74
CA ASP A 263 -5.01 7.34 -17.85
C ASP A 263 -5.46 8.54 -18.68
N SER A 264 -6.13 8.30 -19.80
CA SER A 264 -6.66 9.34 -20.69
C SER A 264 -7.69 10.25 -20.00
N ARG A 265 -8.21 9.82 -18.85
CA ARG A 265 -9.08 10.60 -17.96
C ARG A 265 -8.31 11.63 -17.12
N GLY A 266 -7.00 11.77 -17.25
CA GLY A 266 -6.17 12.66 -16.43
C GLY A 266 -5.84 12.05 -15.06
N GLN A 267 -4.79 12.55 -14.41
CA GLN A 267 -4.23 11.96 -13.19
C GLN A 267 -4.53 12.79 -11.94
N VAL A 268 -4.65 12.13 -10.78
CA VAL A 268 -4.75 12.82 -9.49
C VAL A 268 -3.37 12.80 -8.83
N LEU A 269 -2.72 13.96 -8.77
CA LEU A 269 -1.41 14.10 -8.13
C LEU A 269 -1.57 14.18 -6.61
N LEU A 270 -0.80 13.39 -5.87
CA LEU A 270 -0.80 13.34 -4.42
C LEU A 270 0.52 13.89 -3.87
N ILE A 271 0.46 14.99 -3.10
CA ILE A 271 1.63 15.68 -2.55
C ILE A 271 1.47 15.97 -1.06
N SER A 272 2.56 15.78 -0.32
CA SER A 272 2.69 16.28 1.05
C SER A 272 3.58 17.54 1.08
N PRO A 273 3.06 18.70 1.52
CA PRO A 273 3.77 19.99 1.37
C PRO A 273 5.12 20.08 2.08
N GLY A 274 5.24 19.54 3.29
CA GLY A 274 6.48 19.57 4.06
C GLY A 274 7.37 18.35 3.85
N GLY A 275 6.85 17.27 3.27
CA GLY A 275 7.59 16.04 2.99
C GLY A 275 8.22 15.45 4.25
N VAL A 276 9.47 14.97 4.14
CA VAL A 276 10.23 14.42 5.27
C VAL A 276 10.35 15.39 6.46
N ARG A 277 10.37 16.71 6.22
CA ARG A 277 10.43 17.69 7.33
C ARG A 277 9.15 17.61 8.16
N GLU A 278 8.00 17.57 7.52
CA GLU A 278 6.72 17.42 8.19
C GLU A 278 6.64 16.07 8.91
N ALA A 279 7.15 15.00 8.29
CA ALA A 279 7.23 13.67 8.89
C ALA A 279 8.03 13.57 10.20
N LEU A 280 9.00 14.48 10.40
CA LEU A 280 9.90 14.49 11.55
C LEU A 280 9.51 15.48 12.64
N PHE A 281 8.79 16.55 12.29
CA PHE A 281 8.55 17.69 13.18
C PHE A 281 7.07 18.01 13.41
N ALA A 282 6.13 17.36 12.72
CA ALA A 282 4.71 17.51 13.01
C ALA A 282 4.34 16.81 14.32
N ASP A 283 3.36 17.37 15.03
CA ASP A 283 2.83 16.87 16.30
C ASP A 283 1.37 16.40 16.14
N GLU A 284 0.78 15.93 17.24
CA GLU A 284 -0.60 15.41 17.28
C GLU A 284 -1.68 16.46 16.96
N TYR A 285 -1.40 17.74 17.20
CA TYR A 285 -2.29 18.84 16.86
C TYR A 285 -2.23 19.21 15.36
N TYR A 286 -1.32 18.57 14.63
CA TYR A 286 -1.07 18.73 13.20
C TYR A 286 -1.06 20.19 12.73
N SER A 287 0.04 20.87 13.01
CA SER A 287 0.37 22.13 12.31
C SER A 287 1.11 21.84 11.00
N LEU A 288 0.73 22.51 9.91
CA LEU A 288 1.32 22.28 8.60
C LEU A 288 2.78 22.78 8.55
N VAL A 289 3.75 21.86 8.50
CA VAL A 289 5.19 22.17 8.58
C VAL A 289 5.88 22.14 7.21
N TRP A 290 5.59 23.11 6.33
CA TRP A 290 6.31 23.25 5.05
C TRP A 290 7.54 24.17 5.11
N GLY A 291 7.68 24.99 6.16
CA GLY A 291 8.76 25.97 6.31
C GLY A 291 8.86 26.96 5.14
N LYS A 292 9.99 26.92 4.39
CA LYS A 292 10.20 27.73 3.17
C LYS A 292 9.89 26.96 1.87
N ARG A 293 9.44 25.70 1.95
CA ARG A 293 9.14 24.86 0.78
C ARG A 293 7.81 25.29 0.18
N ARG A 294 7.88 25.93 -1.00
CA ARG A 294 6.71 26.44 -1.74
C ARG A 294 6.45 25.69 -3.05
N GLY A 295 7.08 24.52 -3.22
CA GLY A 295 6.99 23.71 -4.45
C GLY A 295 5.56 23.31 -4.78
N PHE A 296 4.82 22.76 -3.80
CA PHE A 296 3.41 22.36 -3.97
C PHE A 296 2.52 23.52 -4.42
N ALA A 297 2.71 24.72 -3.85
CA ALA A 297 1.95 25.91 -4.22
C ALA A 297 2.31 26.40 -5.63
N ARG A 298 3.60 26.35 -5.99
CA ARG A 298 4.05 26.65 -7.36
C ARG A 298 3.45 25.68 -8.37
N VAL A 299 3.40 24.38 -8.06
CA VAL A 299 2.73 23.38 -8.90
C VAL A 299 1.27 23.75 -9.12
N ALA A 300 0.52 24.09 -8.06
CA ALA A 300 -0.88 24.48 -8.18
C ALA A 300 -1.08 25.74 -9.04
N ILE A 301 -0.28 26.79 -8.80
CA ILE A 301 -0.32 28.04 -9.58
C ILE A 301 -0.01 27.75 -11.04
N LEU A 302 1.12 27.08 -11.29
CA LEU A 302 1.57 26.78 -12.64
C LEU A 302 0.56 25.92 -13.35
N ALA A 303 -0.05 24.92 -12.70
CA ALA A 303 -1.09 24.03 -13.24
C ALA A 303 -2.42 24.77 -13.54
N ASN A 304 -2.72 25.88 -12.87
CA ASN A 304 -3.93 26.67 -13.10
C ASN A 304 -3.77 27.74 -14.20
N GLN A 305 -2.61 28.40 -14.29
CA GLN A 305 -2.40 29.59 -15.15
C GLN A 305 -2.63 29.42 -16.66
N VAL A 306 -2.50 28.22 -17.23
CA VAL A 306 -2.66 27.99 -18.68
C VAL A 306 -4.09 27.61 -19.05
N ASN A 307 -4.89 27.11 -18.10
CA ASN A 307 -6.30 26.78 -18.36
C ASN A 307 -7.13 28.04 -18.64
N SER A 308 -6.74 29.17 -18.05
CA SER A 308 -7.32 30.49 -18.33
C SER A 308 -7.03 31.00 -19.74
N GLU A 309 -5.90 30.64 -20.36
CA GLU A 309 -5.55 31.08 -21.72
C GLU A 309 -6.27 30.26 -22.81
N THR A 310 -6.65 29.02 -22.49
CA THR A 310 -7.38 28.13 -23.42
C THR A 310 -8.89 28.33 -23.38
N SER A 311 -9.41 29.00 -22.35
CA SER A 311 -10.85 29.30 -22.20
C SER A 311 -11.28 30.64 -22.82
N THR A 312 -10.31 31.40 -23.36
CA THR A 312 -10.50 32.73 -23.95
C THR A 312 -10.36 32.77 -25.48
N ASN A 313 -10.23 31.61 -26.13
CA ASN A 313 -10.28 31.45 -27.59
C ASN A 313 -11.46 30.55 -27.97
#